data_AF-A0A552WUR3-F1
#
_entry.id   AF-A0A552WUR3-F1
#
_cell.length_a   1.000
_cell.length_b   1.000
_cell.length_c   1.000
_cell.angle_alpha   90.00
_cell.angle_beta   90.00
_cell.angle_gamma   90.00
#
_symmetry.space_group_name_H-M   'P 1'
#
loop_
_entity.id
_entity.type
_entity.pdbx_description
1 polymer ?
#
loop_
_entity_poly.entity_id
_entity_poly.type
_entity_poly.pdbx_seq_one_letter_code
_entity_poly.pdbx_strand_id
1 'polypeptide(L)' 'MTTAHSPIPLRVWVHTRQGHRAVDGVAVAWTSRAVRVRYLDEHGRQGFAWVWANAVVRR' A
#
# COMPACT_ATOMS: atom_id res chain seq x y z
N MET A 1 13.23 -13.21 -4.28
CA MET A 1 12.90 -12.71 -5.64
C MET A 1 11.57 -11.97 -5.54
N THR A 2 11.50 -10.72 -5.97
CA THR A 2 10.34 -9.84 -5.80
C THR A 2 9.66 -9.67 -7.16
N THR A 3 8.68 -10.51 -7.50
CA THR A 3 7.92 -10.41 -8.75
C THR A 3 6.83 -9.35 -8.59
N ALA A 4 7.06 -8.15 -9.13
CA ALA A 4 6.02 -7.15 -9.31
C ALA A 4 5.91 -6.85 -10.82
N HIS A 5 5.34 -7.79 -11.59
CA HIS A 5 5.20 -7.62 -13.04
C HIS A 5 4.04 -6.70 -13.46
N SER A 6 3.17 -6.31 -12.52
CA SER A 6 2.21 -5.21 -12.71
C SER A 6 1.88 -4.56 -11.37
N PRO A 7 1.74 -3.21 -11.29
CA PRO A 7 1.26 -2.55 -10.09
C PRO A 7 -0.16 -3.07 -9.76
N ILE A 8 -0.32 -3.69 -8.59
CA ILE A 8 -1.60 -4.25 -8.16
C ILE A 8 -2.39 -3.15 -7.45
N PRO A 9 -3.55 -2.72 -7.97
CA PRO A 9 -4.40 -1.76 -7.27
C PRO A 9 -4.94 -2.39 -5.99
N LEU A 10 -4.89 -1.65 -4.89
CA LEU A 10 -5.30 -2.12 -3.57
C LEU A 10 -5.77 -0.96 -2.69
N ARG A 11 -6.62 -1.28 -1.72
CA ARG A 11 -7.03 -0.35 -0.64
C ARG A 11 -6.39 -0.80 0.66
N VAL A 12 -5.72 0.12 1.36
CA VAL A 12 -5.01 -0.17 2.62
C VAL A 12 -5.26 0.87 3.68
N TRP A 13 -5.21 0.44 4.94
CA TRP A 13 -5.18 1.33 6.08
C TRP A 13 -3.75 1.78 6.35
N VAL A 14 -3.50 3.08 6.21
CA VAL A 14 -2.22 3.72 6.56
C VAL A 14 -2.39 4.48 7.87
N HIS A 15 -1.35 4.45 8.70
CA HIS A 15 -1.28 5.29 9.89
C HIS A 15 -0.64 6.62 9.52
N THR A 16 -1.35 7.71 9.78
CA THR A 16 -0.92 9.09 9.52
C THR A 16 -0.87 9.87 10.84
N ARG A 17 -0.35 11.11 10.81
CA ARG A 17 -0.39 12.01 11.97
C ARG A 17 -1.82 12.30 12.48
N GLN A 18 -2.82 12.13 11.62
CA GLN A 18 -4.23 12.39 11.94
C GLN A 18 -4.98 11.12 12.35
N GLY A 19 -4.30 9.96 12.39
CA GLY A 19 -4.89 8.67 12.72
C GLY A 19 -4.83 7.66 11.56
N HIS A 20 -5.64 6.61 11.69
CA HIS A 20 -5.73 5.54 10.70
C HIS A 20 -6.70 5.92 9.58
N ARG A 21 -6.27 5.68 8.34
CA ARG A 21 -7.07 6.02 7.17
C ARG A 21 -6.95 4.97 6.07
N ALA A 22 -8.07 4.63 5.45
CA ALA A 22 -8.09 3.86 4.21
C ALA A 22 -7.69 4.73 3.01
N VAL A 23 -6.70 4.30 2.25
CA VAL A 23 -6.25 4.93 1.01
C VAL A 23 -6.20 3.92 -0.12
N ASP A 24 -6.54 4.38 -1.32
CA ASP A 24 -6.31 3.61 -2.55
C ASP A 24 -4.88 3.83 -3.02
N GLY A 25 -4.22 2.74 -3.43
CA GLY A 25 -2.84 2.76 -3.83
C GLY A 25 -2.48 1.57 -4.70
N VAL A 26 -1.18 1.44 -4.98
CA VAL A 26 -0.64 0.33 -5.76
C VAL A 26 0.48 -0.36 -5.01
N ALA A 27 0.50 -1.69 -5.05
CA ALA A 27 1.66 -2.46 -4.60
C ALA A 27 2.83 -2.20 -5.55
N VAL A 28 3.94 -1.72 -5.01
CA VAL A 28 5.19 -1.49 -5.76
C VAL A 28 6.31 -2.47 -5.39
N ALA A 29 6.21 -3.13 -4.23
CA ALA A 29 7.12 -4.21 -3.85
C ALA A 29 6.43 -5.18 -2.89
N TRP A 30 6.75 -6.46 -2.99
CA TRP A 30 6.14 -7.55 -2.22
C TRP A 30 7.19 -8.44 -1.58
N THR A 31 7.16 -8.55 -0.26
CA THR A 31 7.91 -9.57 0.48
C THR A 31 6.94 -10.64 0.98
N SER A 32 7.45 -11.74 1.53
CA SER A 32 6.61 -12.77 2.17
C SER A 32 5.82 -12.26 3.38
N ARG A 33 6.23 -11.13 3.99
CA ARG A 33 5.62 -10.60 5.22
C ARG A 33 4.92 -9.27 5.02
N ALA A 34 5.36 -8.48 4.06
CA ALA A 34 4.92 -7.09 3.91
C ALA A 34 4.89 -6.65 2.45
N VAL A 35 3.99 -5.72 2.17
CA VAL A 35 3.76 -5.10 0.87
C VAL A 35 4.07 -3.62 0.99
N ARG A 36 4.91 -3.11 0.09
CA ARG A 36 5.13 -1.67 -0.06
C ARG A 36 4.07 -1.11 -0.97
N VAL A 37 3.32 -0.16 -0.46
CA VAL A 37 2.25 0.54 -1.15
C VAL A 37 2.69 1.95 -1.47
N ARG A 38 2.43 2.38 -2.70
CA ARG A 38 2.47 3.79 -3.12
C ARG A 38 1.05 4.31 -3.19
N TYR A 39 0.76 5.41 -2.52
CA TYR A 39 -0.57 6.02 -2.48
C TYR A 39 -0.47 7.54 -2.66
N LEU A 40 -1.60 8.19 -2.94
CA LEU A 40 -1.73 9.64 -2.90
C LEU A 40 -2.52 10.02 -1.66
N ASP A 41 -2.07 11.02 -0.90
CA ASP A 41 -2.84 11.60 0.18
C ASP A 41 -3.95 12.54 -0.35
N GLU A 42 -4.78 13.09 0.54
CA GLU A 42 -5.85 14.03 0.16
C GLU A 42 -5.35 15.31 -0.53
N HIS A 43 -4.09 15.64 -0.35
CA HIS A 43 -3.46 16.80 -0.96
C HIS A 43 -2.72 16.44 -2.26
N GLY A 44 -2.92 15.22 -2.78
CA GLY A 44 -2.27 14.73 -3.99
C GLY A 44 -0.78 14.44 -3.81
N ARG A 45 -0.27 14.41 -2.57
CA ARG A 45 1.14 14.11 -2.31
C ARG A 45 1.35 12.61 -2.30
N GLN A 46 2.46 12.19 -2.91
CA GLN A 46 2.83 10.79 -2.96
C GLN A 46 3.38 10.31 -1.61
N GLY A 47 2.74 9.30 -1.05
CA GLY A 47 3.16 8.60 0.16
C GLY A 47 3.60 7.16 -0.13
N PHE A 48 4.38 6.61 0.80
CA PHE A 48 4.68 5.18 0.83
C PHE A 48 4.33 4.61 2.20
N ALA A 49 3.78 3.41 2.21
CA ALA A 49 3.49 2.67 3.43
C ALA A 49 3.89 1.21 3.27
N TRP A 50 4.30 0.59 4.38
CA TRP A 50 4.40 -0.85 4.48
C TRP A 50 3.17 -1.38 5.21
N VAL A 51 2.53 -2.38 4.60
CA VAL A 51 1.43 -3.12 5.21
C VAL A 51 1.79 -4.58 5.28
N TRP A 52 1.24 -5.30 6.25
CA TRP A 52 1.45 -6.75 6.32
C TRP A 52 0.81 -7.43 5.10
N ALA A 53 1.49 -8.44 4.55
CA ALA A 53 1.03 -9.13 3.35
C ALA A 53 -0.33 -9.82 3.53
N ASN A 54 -0.62 -10.28 4.75
CA ASN A 54 -1.92 -10.85 5.12
C ASN A 54 -3.05 -9.81 5.22
N ALA A 55 -2.74 -8.51 5.31
CA ALA A 55 -3.71 -7.43 5.35
C ALA A 55 -4.11 -6.95 3.95
N VAL A 56 -3.49 -7.49 2.89
CA VAL A 56 -3.80 -7.15 1.50
C VAL A 56 -4.72 -8.20 0.91
N VAL A 57 -5.98 -7.83 0.68
CA VAL A 57 -6.91 -8.64 -0.10
C VAL A 57 -6.74 -8.28 -1.58
N ARG A 58 -6.22 -9.21 -2.38
CA ARG A 58 -6.26 -9.09 -3.85
C ARG A 58 -7.72 -9.25 -4.29
N ARG A 59 -8.20 -8.31 -5.11
CA ARG A 59 -9.52 -8.39 -5.74
C ARG A 59 -9.41 -9.09 -7.09
#